data_AF-A0A2H0D3G2-F1
#
_entry.id   AF-A0A2H0D3G2-F1
#
_cell.length_a   1.000
_cell.length_b   1.000
_cell.length_c   1.000
_cell.angle_alpha   90.00
_cell.angle_beta   90.00
_cell.angle_gamma   90.00
#
_symmetry.space_group_name_H-M   'P 1'
#
loop_
_entity.id
_entity.type
_entity.pdbx_description
1 polymer ?
#
loop_
_entity_poly.entity_id
_entity_poly.type
_entity_poly.pdbx_seq_one_letter_code
_entity_poly.pdbx_strand_id
1 'polypeptide(L)' 'MEIRFSRHAKRRIKLYELSEIRIKEIIEHNFLKHYTTNEKIEIMSEGLKIIVKSDKKGITVITAYPFRKKVSR' A
#
# COMPACT_ATOMS: atom_id res chain seq x y z
N MET A 1 2.24 -8.30 12.70
CA MET A 1 1.81 -6.93 12.35
C MET A 1 0.45 -7.02 11.67
N GLU A 2 -0.58 -6.33 12.15
CA GLU A 2 -1.90 -6.39 11.50
C GLU A 2 -1.97 -5.38 10.35
N ILE A 3 -2.35 -5.84 9.15
CA ILE A 3 -2.57 -4.99 7.96
C ILE A 3 -4.07 -4.88 7.71
N ARG A 4 -4.61 -3.66 7.82
CA ARG A 4 -6.03 -3.36 7.62
C ARG A 4 -6.23 -2.53 6.35
N PHE A 5 -7.31 -2.77 5.63
CA PHE A 5 -7.70 -1.97 4.48
C PHE A 5 -8.83 -1.01 4.85
N SER A 6 -8.61 0.28 4.62
CA SER A 6 -9.69 1.26 4.69
C SER A 6 -10.78 0.97 3.65
N ARG A 7 -11.98 1.51 3.86
CA ARG A 7 -13.07 1.43 2.87
C ARG A 7 -12.64 1.96 1.50
N HIS A 8 -11.85 3.04 1.49
CA HIS A 8 -11.34 3.63 0.25
C HIS A 8 -10.38 2.67 -0.46
N ALA A 9 -9.43 2.07 0.27
CA ALA A 9 -8.52 1.07 -0.28
C ALA A 9 -9.27 -0.12 -0.86
N LYS A 10 -10.20 -0.73 -0.13
CA LYS A 10 -11.02 -1.85 -0.63
C LYS A 10 -11.75 -1.50 -1.93
N ARG A 11 -12.30 -0.30 -2.03
CA ARG A 11 -12.96 0.17 -3.25
C ARG A 11 -12.00 0.28 -4.43
N ARG A 12 -10.77 0.77 -4.20
CA ARG A 12 -9.74 0.90 -5.25
C ARG A 12 -9.19 -0.46 -5.68
N ILE A 13 -9.00 -1.37 -4.72
CA ILE A 13 -8.57 -2.75 -4.97
C ILE A 13 -9.57 -3.44 -5.89
N LYS A 14 -10.88 -3.34 -5.57
CA LYS A 14 -11.94 -3.86 -6.44
C LYS A 14 -11.97 -3.18 -7.82
N LEU A 15 -11.80 -1.85 -7.88
CA LEU A 15 -11.84 -1.08 -9.13
C LEU A 15 -10.74 -1.48 -10.13
N TYR A 16 -9.56 -1.81 -9.63
CA TYR A 16 -8.40 -2.18 -10.46
C TYR A 16 -8.05 -3.66 -10.41
N GLU A 17 -8.96 -4.48 -9.87
CA GLU A 17 -8.78 -5.93 -9.79
C GLU A 17 -7.45 -6.32 -9.11
N LEU A 18 -7.04 -5.56 -8.10
CA LEU A 18 -5.82 -5.82 -7.34
C LEU A 18 -6.05 -6.95 -6.34
N SER A 19 -5.00 -7.71 -6.05
CA SER A 19 -5.02 -8.72 -4.99
C SER A 19 -4.67 -8.10 -3.63
N GLU A 20 -5.54 -8.26 -2.63
CA GLU A 20 -5.25 -7.86 -1.25
C GLU A 20 -4.03 -8.59 -0.70
N ILE A 21 -3.85 -9.87 -1.07
CA ILE A 21 -2.70 -10.69 -0.67
C ILE A 21 -1.42 -10.06 -1.23
N ARG A 22 -1.42 -9.71 -2.52
CA ARG A 22 -0.26 -9.09 -3.16
C ARG A 22 0.12 -7.76 -2.52
N ILE A 23 -0.88 -6.94 -2.15
CA ILE A 23 -0.63 -5.67 -1.47
C ILE A 23 -0.01 -5.90 -0.09
N LYS A 24 -0.46 -6.92 0.65
CA LYS A 24 0.15 -7.28 1.94
C LYS A 24 1.61 -7.69 1.78
N GLU A 25 1.93 -8.55 0.82
CA GLU A 25 3.31 -8.97 0.53
C GLU A 25 4.20 -7.76 0.23
N ILE A 26 3.75 -6.84 -0.64
CA ILE A 26 4.49 -5.62 -0.98
C ILE A 26 4.73 -4.78 0.28
N ILE A 27 3.71 -4.62 1.13
CA ILE A 27 3.85 -3.87 2.38
C ILE A 27 4.85 -4.57 3.30
N GLU A 28 4.75 -5.87 3.52
CA GLU A 28 5.66 -6.61 4.40
C GLU A 28 7.12 -6.51 3.92
N HIS A 29 7.37 -6.70 2.63
CA HIS A 29 8.71 -6.60 2.05
C HIS A 29 9.33 -5.20 2.14
N ASN A 30 8.52 -4.13 1.98
CA ASN A 30 9.02 -2.75 1.98
C ASN A 30 9.03 -2.13 3.37
N PHE A 31 8.07 -2.47 4.22
CA PHE A 31 7.89 -1.85 5.52
C PHE A 31 8.92 -2.35 6.55
N LEU A 32 9.32 -3.62 6.47
CA LEU A 32 10.34 -4.22 7.35
C LEU A 32 11.72 -3.56 7.22
N LYS A 33 11.99 -2.82 6.13
CA LYS A 33 13.31 -2.26 5.87
C LYS A 33 13.56 -0.88 6.47
N HIS A 34 12.54 -0.04 6.72
CA HIS A 34 12.82 1.41 6.80
C HIS A 34 11.98 2.32 7.74
N TYR A 35 10.95 1.87 8.47
CA TYR A 35 9.98 2.86 8.99
C TYR A 35 9.71 2.90 10.50
N THR A 36 9.76 4.12 11.02
CA THR A 36 9.34 4.55 12.37
C THR A 36 7.81 4.71 12.43
N THR A 37 7.21 4.38 13.57
CA THR A 37 5.76 4.48 13.83
C THR A 37 5.20 5.91 13.65
N ASN A 38 3.94 6.03 13.21
CA ASN A 38 3.11 7.24 13.04
C ASN A 38 3.22 8.05 11.73
N GLU A 39 3.98 7.60 10.74
CA GLU A 39 4.07 8.30 9.45
C GLU A 39 3.14 7.73 8.37
N LYS A 40 2.71 8.62 7.48
CA LYS A 40 2.05 8.26 6.23
C LYS A 40 3.14 7.91 5.22
N ILE A 41 3.15 6.67 4.77
CA ILE A 41 4.22 6.12 3.94
C ILE A 41 3.66 5.80 2.56
N GLU A 42 4.41 6.19 1.55
CA GLU A 42 4.12 5.86 0.16
C GLU A 42 5.07 4.75 -0.30
N ILE A 43 4.50 3.64 -0.76
CA ILE A 43 5.21 2.50 -1.29
C ILE A 43 4.94 2.44 -2.79
N MET A 44 6.01 2.49 -3.58
CA MET A 44 5.94 2.35 -5.03
C MET A 44 6.68 1.08 -5.41
N SER A 45 5.93 0.08 -5.87
CA SER A 45 6.49 -1.23 -6.21
C SER A 45 5.67 -1.86 -7.32
N GLU A 46 6.34 -2.49 -8.30
CA GLU A 46 5.70 -3.29 -9.34
C GLU A 46 4.59 -2.55 -10.13
N GLY A 47 4.77 -1.25 -10.35
CA GLY A 47 3.75 -0.44 -11.03
C GLY A 47 2.49 -0.23 -10.18
N LEU A 48 2.55 -0.41 -8.87
CA LEU A 48 1.53 -0.03 -7.89
C LEU A 48 2.05 1.10 -7.01
N LYS A 49 1.16 2.02 -6.69
CA LYS A 49 1.34 3.01 -5.63
C LYS A 49 0.38 2.68 -4.49
N ILE A 50 0.95 2.46 -3.31
CA ILE A 50 0.24 2.10 -2.10
C ILE A 50 0.54 3.17 -1.05
N ILE A 51 -0.50 3.73 -0.45
CA ILE A 51 -0.36 4.70 0.64
C ILE A 51 -0.85 4.04 1.91
N VAL A 52 0.01 4.01 2.92
CA VAL A 52 -0.28 3.43 4.22
C VAL A 52 -0.09 4.43 5.34
N LYS A 53 -0.74 4.18 6.47
CA LYS A 53 -0.46 4.83 7.75
C LYS A 53 -0.08 3.75 8.75
N SER A 54 1.07 3.90 9.39
CA SER A 54 1.49 3.00 10.47
C SER A 54 1.21 3.65 11.82
N ASP A 55 0.70 2.87 12.76
CA ASP A 55 0.53 3.26 14.15
C ASP A 55 0.88 2.09 15.09
N LYS A 56 0.77 2.29 16.41
CA LYS A 56 1.08 1.26 17.42
C LYS A 56 0.26 -0.03 17.27
N LYS A 57 -0.89 0.00 16.59
CA LYS A 57 -1.79 -1.14 16.39
C LYS A 57 -1.55 -1.86 15.06
N GLY A 58 -0.80 -1.28 14.13
CA GLY A 58 -0.46 -1.92 12.86
C GLY A 58 -0.44 -0.94 11.69
N ILE A 59 -0.69 -1.47 10.49
CA ILE A 59 -0.68 -0.71 9.24
C ILE A 59 -2.10 -0.61 8.69
N THR A 60 -2.53 0.61 8.38
CA THR A 60 -3.76 0.87 7.65
C THR A 60 -3.46 1.30 6.23
N VAL A 61 -3.92 0.54 5.24
CA VAL A 61 -3.87 0.91 3.82
C VAL A 61 -4.95 1.93 3.54
N ILE A 62 -4.51 3.14 3.16
CA ILE A 62 -5.38 4.26 2.81
C ILE A 62 -5.85 4.13 1.37
N THR A 63 -4.95 3.86 0.44
CA THR A 63 -5.27 3.64 -0.98
C THR A 63 -4.22 2.77 -1.66
N ALA A 64 -4.62 2.06 -2.71
CA ALA A 64 -3.74 1.24 -3.55
C ALA A 64 -4.23 1.35 -5.00
N TYR A 65 -3.34 1.60 -5.95
CA TYR A 65 -3.71 1.72 -7.36
C TYR A 65 -2.54 1.51 -8.32
N PRO A 66 -2.81 1.12 -9.57
CA PRO A 66 -1.81 1.09 -10.64
C PRO A 66 -1.16 2.45 -10.83
N PHE A 67 0.15 2.50 -10.63
CA PHE A 67 1.00 3.62 -10.95
C PHE A 67 1.67 3.39 -12.30
N ARG A 68 1.08 3.96 -13.36
CA ARG A 68 1.78 4.07 -14.64
C ARG A 68 2.89 5.11 -14.48
N LYS A 69 4.16 4.69 -14.49
CA LYS A 69 5.23 5.60 -14.93
C LYS A 69 4.84 6.03 -16.34
N LYS A 70 4.59 7.32 -16.57
CA LYS A 70 4.69 7.84 -17.95
C LYS A 70 6.09 7.46 -18.40
N VAL A 71 6.20 6.53 -19.34
CA VAL A 71 7.41 6.41 -20.15
C VAL A 71 7.40 7.69 -20.96
N SER A 72 8.13 8.71 -20.50
CA SER A 72 8.50 9.83 -21.35
C SER A 72 9.33 9.22 -22.46
N ARG A 73 8.70 9.05 -23.63
CA ARG A 73 9.41 8.78 -24.89
C ARG A 73 10.10 10.04 -25.36
#